data_AF-A0A952LQP3-F1
#
_entry.id   AF-A0A952LQP3-F1
#
_cell.length_a   1.000
_cell.length_b   1.000
_cell.length_c   1.000
_cell.angle_alpha   90.00
_cell.angle_beta   90.00
_cell.angle_gamma   90.00
#
_symmetry.space_group_name_H-M   'P 1'
#
loop_
_entity.id
_entity.type
_entity.pdbx_description
1 polymer ?
#
loop_
_entity_poly.entity_id
_entity_poly.type
_entity_poly.pdbx_seq_one_letter_code
_entity_poly.pdbx_strand_id
1 'polypeptide(L)'
;MIYLLYKGFSRKACAQILDCSPATVTSVIRLYNEGGLAQLRQVNYYRPVSSLLPFQNQIETAVSDMLPGSIRELREWILEHTGLDRSVRVSGFFLKH
;
A
#
# COMPACT_ATOMS: atom_id res chain seq x y z
N MET A 1 3.56 21.08 0.56
CA MET A 1 2.52 21.98 0.04
C MET A 1 1.84 22.83 1.12
N ILE A 2 1.16 22.25 2.12
CA ILE A 2 0.48 23.00 3.19
C ILE A 2 1.42 23.98 3.91
N TYR A 3 2.64 23.56 4.20
CA TYR A 3 3.67 24.43 4.79
C TYR A 3 4.00 25.68 3.94
N LEU A 4 4.02 25.56 2.61
CA LEU A 4 4.31 26.70 1.72
C LEU A 4 3.15 27.71 1.74
N LEU A 5 1.91 27.22 1.75
CA LEU A 5 0.73 28.09 1.89
C LEU A 5 0.73 28.82 3.24
N TYR A 6 1.10 28.11 4.32
CA TYR A 6 1.27 28.72 5.65
C TYR A 6 2.35 29.81 5.67
N LYS A 7 3.41 29.64 4.87
CA LYS A 7 4.47 30.66 4.68
C LYS A 7 4.06 31.81 3.75
N GLY A 8 2.81 31.85 3.29
CA GLY A 8 2.27 32.95 2.48
C GLY A 8 2.47 32.79 0.96
N PHE A 9 2.97 31.65 0.48
CA PHE A 9 3.08 31.42 -0.96
C PHE A 9 1.71 31.25 -1.60
N SER A 10 1.53 31.80 -2.81
CA SER A 10 0.30 31.60 -3.58
C SER A 10 0.16 30.15 -4.04
N ARG A 11 -1.07 29.72 -4.36
CA ARG A 11 -1.33 28.38 -4.92
C ARG A 11 -0.55 28.13 -6.21
N LYS A 12 -0.42 29.15 -7.06
CA LYS A 12 0.36 29.11 -8.30
C LYS A 12 1.85 28.92 -8.02
N ALA A 13 2.40 29.67 -7.06
CA ALA A 13 3.79 29.52 -6.65
C ALA A 13 4.04 28.13 -6.06
N CYS A 14 3.12 27.59 -5.25
CA CYS A 14 3.23 26.23 -4.71
C CYS A 14 3.26 25.17 -5.81
N ALA A 15 2.43 25.30 -6.85
CA ALA A 15 2.40 24.39 -7.99
C ALA A 15 3.75 24.38 -8.73
N GLN A 16 4.34 25.57 -8.94
CA GLN A 16 5.65 25.73 -9.59
C GLN A 16 6.80 25.19 -8.73
N ILE A 17 6.83 25.51 -7.43
CA ILE A 17 7.88 25.08 -6.51
C ILE A 17 7.89 23.55 -6.34
N LEU A 18 6.71 22.92 -6.34
CA LEU A 18 6.55 21.48 -6.12
C LEU A 18 6.44 20.68 -7.42
N ASP A 19 6.59 21.34 -8.57
CA ASP A 19 6.43 20.77 -9.91
C ASP A 19 5.18 19.85 -10.02
N CYS A 20 4.03 20.40 -9.64
CA CYS A 20 2.76 19.69 -9.70
C CYS A 20 1.66 20.54 -10.32
N SER A 21 0.57 19.87 -10.73
CA SER A 21 -0.53 20.58 -11.36
C SER A 21 -1.25 21.53 -10.36
N PRO A 22 -1.81 22.66 -10.82
CA PRO A 22 -2.67 23.51 -9.97
C PRO A 22 -3.88 22.75 -9.39
N ALA A 23 -4.35 21.72 -10.09
CA ALA A 23 -5.43 20.85 -9.63
C ALA A 23 -5.00 20.01 -8.41
N THR A 24 -3.77 19.48 -8.41
CA THR A 24 -3.17 18.79 -7.27
C THR A 24 -3.14 19.72 -6.05
N VAL A 25 -2.74 20.97 -6.25
CA VAL A 25 -2.72 21.97 -5.17
C VAL A 25 -4.12 22.22 -4.60
N THR A 26 -5.11 22.34 -5.47
CA THR A 26 -6.51 22.55 -5.05
C THR A 26 -7.06 21.35 -4.28
N SER A 27 -6.81 20.14 -4.78
CA SER A 27 -7.29 18.89 -4.16
C SER A 27 -6.72 18.70 -2.76
N VAL A 28 -5.40 18.89 -2.61
CA VAL A 28 -4.72 18.73 -1.31
C VAL A 28 -5.16 19.82 -0.32
N ILE A 29 -5.41 21.08 -0.76
CA ILE A 29 -5.98 22.11 0.12
C ILE A 29 -7.38 21.73 0.59
N ARG A 30 -8.23 21.27 -0.33
CA ARG A 30 -9.60 20.85 -0.01
C ARG A 30 -9.61 19.76 1.05
N LEU A 31 -8.81 18.70 0.87
CA LEU A 31 -8.70 17.59 1.81
C LEU A 31 -8.18 18.06 3.18
N TYR A 32 -7.20 18.96 3.19
CA TYR A 32 -6.72 19.55 4.44
C TYR A 32 -7.80 20.39 5.16
N ASN A 33 -8.64 21.11 4.42
CA ASN A 33 -9.74 21.88 5.02
C ASN A 33 -10.87 20.98 5.53
N GLU A 34 -11.11 19.84 4.87
CA GLU A 34 -12.17 18.88 5.24
C GLU A 34 -11.86 18.10 6.52
N GLY A 35 -10.59 17.82 6.82
CA GLY A 35 -10.24 17.06 8.02
C GLY A 35 -8.75 17.05 8.37
N GLY A 36 -8.05 18.13 8.02
CA GLY A 36 -6.66 18.36 8.38
C GLY A 36 -5.72 17.28 7.85
N LEU A 37 -4.74 16.92 8.68
CA LEU A 37 -3.76 15.90 8.35
C LEU A 37 -4.36 14.50 8.23
N ALA A 38 -5.48 14.22 8.92
CA ALA A 38 -6.11 12.90 8.87
C ALA A 38 -6.63 12.60 7.45
N GLN A 39 -7.29 13.58 6.83
CA GLN A 39 -7.78 13.47 5.45
C GLN A 39 -6.63 13.46 4.43
N LEU A 40 -5.59 14.27 4.61
CA LEU A 40 -4.42 14.24 3.73
C LEU A 40 -3.71 12.89 3.69
N ARG A 41 -3.71 12.13 4.79
CA ARG A 41 -3.09 10.80 4.86
C ARG A 41 -3.85 9.75 4.06
N GLN A 42 -5.12 10.00 3.71
CA GLN A 42 -5.91 9.08 2.87
C GLN A 42 -5.52 9.16 1.39
N VAL A 43 -4.93 10.29 0.97
CA VAL A 43 -4.74 10.66 -0.45
C VAL A 43 -3.64 9.84 -1.12
N ASN A 44 -2.74 9.21 -0.37
CA ASN A 44 -1.69 8.36 -0.96
C ASN A 44 -1.21 7.31 0.03
N TYR A 45 -1.78 6.10 -0.06
CA TYR A 45 -1.01 4.91 -0.40
C TYR A 45 -1.98 3.92 -1.07
N TYR A 46 -1.89 3.78 -2.39
CA TYR A 46 -2.35 2.55 -3.02
C TYR A 46 -1.48 1.41 -2.45
N ARG A 47 -1.98 0.74 -1.42
CA ARG A 47 -1.46 -0.55 -0.99
C ARG A 47 -2.24 -1.58 -1.77
N PRO A 48 -1.66 -2.24 -2.79
CA PRO A 48 -2.33 -3.36 -3.41
C PRO A 48 -2.61 -4.38 -2.31
N VAL A 49 -3.89 -4.56 -1.99
CA VAL A 49 -4.34 -5.60 -1.07
C VAL A 49 -4.06 -6.92 -1.78
N SER A 50 -3.14 -7.73 -1.22
CA SER A 50 -2.84 -9.03 -1.79
C SER A 50 -4.10 -9.88 -1.81
N SER A 51 -4.37 -10.58 -2.92
CA SER A 51 -5.46 -11.56 -2.97
C SER A 51 -5.26 -12.73 -2.00
N LEU A 52 -4.05 -12.88 -1.43
CA LEU A 52 -3.75 -13.84 -0.36
C LEU A 52 -4.12 -13.34 1.04
N LEU A 53 -4.47 -12.05 1.20
CA LEU A 53 -4.82 -11.46 2.50
C LEU A 53 -5.98 -12.20 3.19
N PRO A 54 -7.07 -12.60 2.50
CA PRO A 54 -8.14 -13.38 3.13
C PRO A 54 -7.70 -14.76 3.63
N PHE A 55 -6.61 -15.30 3.07
CA PHE A 55 -6.08 -16.63 3.37
C PHE A 55 -4.84 -16.58 4.26
N GLN A 56 -4.43 -15.39 4.73
CA GLN A 56 -3.20 -15.18 5.49
C GLN A 56 -3.07 -16.13 6.68
N ASN A 57 -4.11 -16.21 7.53
CA ASN A 57 -4.08 -17.08 8.70
C ASN A 57 -3.93 -18.57 8.33
N GLN A 58 -4.59 -19.01 7.25
CA GLN A 58 -4.49 -20.41 6.79
C GLN A 58 -3.08 -20.72 6.28
N ILE A 59 -2.47 -19.78 5.55
CA ILE A 59 -1.11 -19.90 5.04
C ILE A 59 -0.11 -19.93 6.19
N GLU A 60 -0.24 -19.04 7.18
CA GLU A 60 0.65 -19.00 8.36
C GLU A 60 0.54 -20.28 9.21
N THR A 61 -0.67 -20.78 9.44
CA THR A 61 -0.87 -22.07 10.11
C THR A 61 -0.24 -23.22 9.32
N ALA A 62 -0.46 -23.29 8.01
CA ALA A 62 0.14 -24.32 7.17
C ALA A 62 1.67 -24.25 7.14
N VAL A 63 2.26 -23.05 7.12
CA VAL A 63 3.72 -22.86 7.21
C VAL A 63 4.25 -23.37 8.56
N SER A 64 3.55 -23.08 9.66
CA SER A 64 3.92 -23.55 11.00
C SER A 64 3.81 -25.06 11.15
N ASP A 65 2.76 -25.67 10.59
CA ASP A 65 2.47 -27.10 10.74
C ASP A 65 3.27 -27.97 9.76
N MET A 66 3.52 -27.49 8.54
CA MET A 66 4.18 -28.25 7.47
C MET A 66 5.70 -28.06 7.45
N LEU A 67 6.25 -27.01 8.07
CA LEU A 67 7.66 -26.60 7.93
C LEU A 67 8.13 -26.69 6.46
N PRO A 68 7.49 -25.98 5.52
CA PRO A 68 7.82 -26.11 4.10
C PRO A 68 9.31 -25.78 3.89
N GLY A 69 10.06 -26.77 3.40
CA GLY A 69 11.51 -26.69 3.23
C GLY A 69 11.92 -25.77 2.09
N SER A 70 10.96 -25.34 1.27
CA SER A 70 11.21 -24.40 0.17
C SER A 70 10.00 -23.52 -0.20
N ILE A 71 10.28 -22.38 -0.83
CA ILE A 71 9.27 -21.46 -1.37
C ILE A 71 8.40 -22.13 -2.46
N ARG A 72 8.89 -23.21 -3.09
CA ARG A 72 8.17 -23.94 -4.14
C ARG A 72 7.03 -24.76 -3.56
N GLU A 73 7.28 -25.50 -2.47
CA GLU A 73 6.27 -26.28 -1.75
C GLU A 73 5.15 -25.37 -1.24
N LEU A 74 5.51 -24.20 -0.69
CA LEU A 74 4.53 -23.22 -0.26
C LEU A 74 3.67 -22.69 -1.42
N ARG A 75 4.26 -22.48 -2.60
CA ARG A 75 3.52 -22.01 -3.78
C ARG A 75 2.54 -23.06 -4.29
N GLU A 76 2.95 -24.32 -4.33
CA GLU A 76 2.07 -25.45 -4.71
C GLU A 76 0.91 -25.57 -3.73
N TRP A 77 1.19 -25.51 -2.42
CA TRP A 77 0.14 -25.54 -1.40
C TRP A 77 -0.86 -24.39 -1.54
N ILE A 78 -0.36 -23.16 -1.73
CA ILE A 78 -1.21 -21.98 -1.95
C ILE A 78 -2.08 -22.16 -3.21
N LEU A 79 -1.53 -22.68 -4.29
CA LEU A 79 -2.27 -22.92 -5.53
C LEU A 79 -3.39 -23.95 -5.32
N GLU A 80 -3.11 -25.07 -4.65
CA GLU A 80 -4.08 -26.14 -4.40
C GLU A 80 -5.21 -25.71 -3.46
N HIS A 81 -4.90 -24.92 -2.42
CA HIS A 81 -5.86 -24.58 -1.37
C HIS A 81 -6.59 -23.25 -1.61
N THR A 82 -5.99 -22.31 -2.36
CA THR A 82 -6.58 -20.99 -2.62
C THR A 82 -6.92 -20.76 -4.09
N GLY A 83 -6.43 -21.60 -5.01
CA GLY A 83 -6.58 -21.42 -6.46
C GLY A 83 -5.79 -20.25 -7.04
N LEU A 84 -4.95 -19.58 -6.23
CA LEU A 84 -4.21 -18.38 -6.62
C LEU A 84 -2.77 -18.72 -6.98
N ASP A 85 -2.42 -18.62 -8.27
CA ASP A 85 -1.01 -18.64 -8.67
C ASP A 85 -0.35 -17.28 -8.38
N ARG A 86 0.70 -17.31 -7.56
CA ARG A 86 1.45 -16.13 -7.10
C ARG A 86 2.94 -16.38 -7.26
N SER A 87 3.67 -15.29 -7.50
CA SER A 87 5.11 -15.37 -7.74
C SER A 87 5.86 -15.81 -6.49
N VAL A 88 7.03 -16.45 -6.69
CA VAL A 88 7.95 -16.87 -5.62
C VAL A 88 8.25 -15.74 -4.63
N ARG A 89 8.33 -14.49 -5.10
CA ARG A 89 8.56 -13.32 -4.24
C ARG A 89 7.40 -13.05 -3.27
N VAL A 90 6.16 -13.22 -3.74
CA VAL A 90 4.95 -12.98 -2.94
C VAL A 90 4.74 -14.13 -1.95
N SER A 91 4.93 -15.38 -2.39
CA SER A 91 4.83 -16.55 -1.51
C SER A 91 5.93 -16.56 -0.45
N GLY A 92 7.15 -16.16 -0.81
CA GLY A 92 8.29 -16.08 0.12
C GLY A 92 8.15 -14.99 1.21
N PHE A 93 7.14 -14.13 1.15
CA PHE A 93 6.83 -13.19 2.23
C PHE A 93 6.42 -13.93 3.52
N PHE A 94 5.71 -15.05 3.39
CA PHE A 94 5.18 -15.83 4.51
C PHE A 94 6.22 -16.74 5.19
N LEU A 95 7.42 -16.90 4.61
CA LEU A 95 8.52 -17.71 5.17
C LEU A 95 9.57 -16.88 5.92
N LYS A 96 9.46 -15.54 5.89
CA LYS A 96 10.41 -14.63 6.55
C LYS A 96 9.97 -14.17 7.94
N HIS A 97 8.87 -14.73 8.45
CA HIS A 97 8.32 -14.43 9.77
C HIS A 97 8.39 -15.64 10.68
#